data_AF-A0A1H9TI99-F1
#
_entry.id   AF-A0A1H9TI99-F1
#
_cell.length_a   1.000
_cell.length_b   1.000
_cell.length_c   1.000
_cell.angle_alpha   90.00
_cell.angle_beta   90.00
_cell.angle_gamma   90.00
#
_symmetry.space_group_name_H-M   'P 1'
#
loop_
_entity.id
_entity.type
_entity.pdbx_description
1 polymer ?
#
loop_
_entity_poly.entity_id
_entity_poly.type
_entity_poly.pdbx_seq_one_letter_code
_entity_poly.pdbx_strand_id
1 'polypeptide(L)'
;MSGTKVDLDTLRAAIKEYESIRDELMTAKQTGEALIRVKGAGRDMPSQVYANWATNAGHMHQQSNQQLQDALTTRIDNLKATLQQYEQTEQGNQANLKPKD
;
A
#
# COMPACT_ATOMS: atom_id res chain seq x y z
N MET A 1 -34.27 -12.78 1.57
CA MET A 1 -33.48 -12.47 0.36
C MET A 1 -32.01 -12.58 0.72
N SER A 2 -31.33 -13.60 0.17
CA SER A 2 -29.91 -13.90 0.38
C SER A 2 -29.06 -12.95 -0.47
N GLY A 3 -29.01 -11.67 -0.08
CA GLY A 3 -27.98 -10.76 -0.57
C GLY A 3 -26.65 -11.28 -0.04
N THR A 4 -25.70 -11.53 -0.93
CA THR A 4 -24.33 -11.98 -0.64
C THR A 4 -23.86 -11.39 0.69
N LYS A 5 -23.82 -12.19 1.77
CA LYS A 5 -23.18 -11.79 3.02
C LYS A 5 -21.73 -11.50 2.63
N VAL A 6 -21.40 -10.22 2.46
CA VAL A 6 -20.02 -9.81 2.36
C VAL A 6 -19.39 -10.30 3.67
N ASP A 7 -18.49 -11.25 3.55
CA ASP A 7 -17.75 -11.74 4.70
C ASP A 7 -16.82 -10.61 5.16
N LEU A 8 -17.32 -9.81 6.09
CA LEU A 8 -16.63 -8.63 6.63
C LEU A 8 -15.29 -9.03 7.25
N ASP A 9 -15.16 -10.26 7.74
CA ASP A 9 -13.91 -10.77 8.29
C ASP A 9 -12.90 -11.05 7.18
N THR A 10 -13.34 -11.60 6.04
CA THR A 10 -12.51 -11.69 4.82
C THR A 10 -12.10 -10.30 4.32
N LEU A 11 -13.01 -9.32 4.32
CA LEU A 11 -12.67 -7.94 3.90
C LEU A 11 -11.64 -7.30 4.84
N ARG A 12 -11.80 -7.45 6.15
CA ARG A 12 -10.84 -6.97 7.16
C ARG A 12 -9.48 -7.66 7.03
N ALA A 13 -9.47 -8.97 6.77
CA ALA A 13 -8.24 -9.72 6.53
C ALA A 13 -7.49 -9.20 5.30
N ALA A 14 -8.20 -8.98 4.19
CA ALA A 14 -7.61 -8.42 2.97
C ALA A 14 -7.06 -7.00 3.19
N ILE A 15 -7.75 -6.15 3.96
CA ILE A 15 -7.24 -4.82 4.33
C ILE A 15 -5.92 -4.93 5.09
N LYS A 16 -5.84 -5.81 6.09
CA LYS A 16 -4.61 -6.02 6.88
C LYS A 16 -3.46 -6.54 6.02
N GLU A 17 -3.74 -7.45 5.09
CA GLU A 17 -2.73 -7.96 4.17
C GLU A 17 -2.16 -6.84 3.30
N TYR A 18 -3.00 -6.00 2.70
CA TYR A 18 -2.53 -4.86 1.90
C TYR A 18 -1.78 -3.82 2.74
N GLU A 19 -2.19 -3.58 3.98
CA GLU A 19 -1.45 -2.73 4.91
C GLU A 19 -0.04 -3.27 5.17
N SER A 20 0.08 -4.59 5.44
CA SER A 20 1.38 -5.25 5.60
C SER A 20 2.27 -5.09 4.37
N ILE A 21 1.74 -5.33 3.18
CA ILE A 21 2.48 -5.21 1.93
C ILE A 21 2.94 -3.75 1.72
N ARG A 22 2.07 -2.77 1.97
CA ARG A 22 2.44 -1.34 1.87
C ARG A 22 3.57 -1.01 2.84
N ASP A 23 3.50 -1.49 4.07
CA ASP A 23 4.51 -1.21 5.10
C ASP A 23 5.87 -1.88 4.78
N GLU A 24 5.84 -3.08 4.19
CA GLU A 24 7.02 -3.74 3.63
C GLU A 24 7.64 -2.92 2.49
N LEU A 25 6.82 -2.39 1.58
CA LEU A 25 7.29 -1.52 0.50
C LEU A 25 7.89 -0.20 1.03
N MET A 26 7.31 0.39 2.08
CA MET A 26 7.87 1.56 2.76
C MET A 26 9.24 1.23 3.37
N THR A 27 9.37 0.06 3.99
CA THR A 27 10.65 -0.42 4.53
C THR A 27 11.68 -0.66 3.42
N ALA A 28 11.28 -1.31 2.33
CA ALA A 28 12.12 -1.53 1.16
C ALA A 28 12.57 -0.21 0.50
N LYS A 29 11.72 0.82 0.56
CA LYS A 29 12.07 2.18 0.12
C LYS A 29 13.25 2.74 0.92
N GLN A 30 13.14 2.67 2.25
CA GLN A 30 14.16 3.17 3.17
C GLN A 30 15.48 2.41 3.04
N THR A 31 15.44 1.07 3.02
CA THR A 31 16.66 0.26 2.86
C THR A 31 17.27 0.44 1.48
N GLY A 32 16.44 0.66 0.46
CA GLY A 32 16.87 0.92 -0.91
C GLY A 32 17.48 2.32 -1.13
N GLU A 33 17.53 3.21 -0.14
CA GLU A 33 18.18 4.52 -0.29
C GLU A 33 19.67 4.40 -0.64
N ALA A 34 20.31 3.28 -0.29
CA ALA A 34 21.69 3.00 -0.67
C ALA A 34 21.88 2.98 -2.20
N LEU A 35 20.85 2.54 -2.96
CA LEU A 35 20.91 2.41 -4.42
C LEU A 35 20.97 3.77 -5.13
N ILE A 36 20.47 4.84 -4.51
CA ILE A 36 20.50 6.20 -5.06
C ILE A 36 21.70 7.03 -4.57
N ARG A 37 22.57 6.42 -3.75
CA ARG A 37 23.75 7.09 -3.17
C ARG A 37 25.07 6.50 -3.67
N VAL A 38 25.03 5.71 -4.75
CA VAL A 38 26.22 5.08 -5.34
C VAL A 38 27.17 6.15 -5.86
N LYS A 39 28.46 6.03 -5.51
CA LYS A 39 29.53 6.94 -5.94
C LYS A 39 30.54 6.18 -6.78
N GLY A 40 31.17 6.89 -7.73
CA GLY A 40 32.25 6.32 -8.54
C GLY A 40 33.43 5.90 -7.66
N ALA A 41 34.02 4.75 -7.97
CA ALA A 41 35.20 4.24 -7.26
C ALA A 41 36.45 5.13 -7.48
N GLY A 42 36.49 5.85 -8.60
CA GLY A 42 37.52 6.83 -8.95
C GLY A 42 36.94 8.05 -9.68
N ARG A 43 37.82 9.00 -10.01
CA ARG A 43 37.48 10.18 -10.82
C ARG A 43 37.52 9.90 -12.33
N ASP A 44 37.93 8.70 -12.73
CA ASP A 44 37.95 8.28 -14.11
C ASP A 44 36.53 8.20 -14.69
N MET A 45 36.43 8.47 -15.99
CA MET A 45 35.15 8.54 -16.68
C MET A 45 34.32 7.24 -16.54
N PRO A 46 34.90 6.02 -16.69
CA PRO A 46 34.15 4.78 -16.48
C PRO A 46 33.53 4.68 -15.07
N SER A 47 34.29 4.96 -14.01
CA SER A 47 33.79 4.95 -12.63
C SER A 47 32.58 5.87 -12.43
N GLN A 48 32.64 7.07 -13.01
CA GLN A 48 31.53 8.05 -12.91
C GLN A 48 30.31 7.60 -13.71
N VAL A 49 30.51 7.04 -14.91
CA VAL A 49 29.42 6.50 -15.74
C VAL A 49 28.70 5.37 -14.99
N TYR A 50 29.42 4.38 -14.47
CA TYR A 50 28.79 3.28 -13.72
C TYR A 50 28.01 3.77 -12.50
N ALA A 51 28.55 4.71 -11.73
CA ALA A 51 27.85 5.29 -10.58
C ALA A 51 26.57 6.02 -10.97
N ASN A 52 26.59 6.77 -12.08
CA ASN A 52 25.40 7.43 -12.61
C ASN A 52 24.33 6.44 -13.06
N TRP A 53 24.71 5.37 -13.77
CA TRP A 53 23.78 4.32 -14.17
C TRP A 53 23.16 3.61 -12.97
N ALA A 54 23.97 3.26 -11.96
CA ALA A 54 23.48 2.65 -10.73
C ALA A 54 22.52 3.58 -9.98
N THR A 55 22.86 4.86 -9.84
CA THR A 55 22.02 5.87 -9.18
C THR A 55 20.70 6.08 -9.91
N ASN A 56 20.73 6.17 -11.24
CA ASN A 56 19.53 6.30 -12.07
C ASN A 56 18.63 5.07 -11.95
N ALA A 57 19.19 3.86 -12.01
CA ALA A 57 18.44 2.63 -11.79
C ALA A 57 17.82 2.60 -10.38
N GLY A 58 18.56 3.03 -9.36
CA GLY A 58 18.07 3.22 -8.00
C GLY A 58 16.87 4.18 -7.95
N HIS A 59 16.95 5.33 -8.61
CA HIS A 59 15.85 6.29 -8.65
C HIS A 59 14.60 5.73 -9.33
N MET A 60 14.76 5.03 -10.45
CA MET A 60 13.64 4.40 -11.16
C MET A 60 12.98 3.30 -10.31
N HIS A 61 13.77 2.48 -9.62
CA HIS A 61 13.26 1.48 -8.68
C HIS A 61 12.49 2.14 -7.52
N GLN A 62 13.05 3.20 -6.93
CA GLN A 62 12.40 3.96 -5.86
C GLN A 62 11.08 4.60 -6.30
N GLN A 63 11.03 5.10 -7.53
CA GLN A 63 9.83 5.65 -8.14
C GLN A 63 8.76 4.57 -8.36
N SER A 64 9.14 3.42 -8.91
CA SER A 64 8.22 2.29 -9.10
C SER A 64 7.66 1.79 -7.76
N ASN A 65 8.51 1.67 -6.75
CA ASN A 65 8.09 1.32 -5.39
C ASN A 65 7.09 2.33 -4.82
N GLN A 66 7.32 3.63 -4.99
CA GLN A 66 6.37 4.66 -4.56
C GLN A 66 5.01 4.51 -5.24
N GLN A 67 4.99 4.28 -6.55
CA GLN A 67 3.73 4.09 -7.29
C GLN A 67 2.93 2.89 -6.77
N LEU A 68 3.60 1.81 -6.36
CA LEU A 68 2.94 0.66 -5.74
C LEU A 68 2.37 1.01 -4.35
N GLN A 69 3.12 1.76 -3.54
CA GLN A 69 2.64 2.23 -2.23
C GLN A 69 1.39 3.12 -2.38
N ASP A 70 1.37 4.01 -3.36
CA ASP A 70 0.24 4.90 -3.63
C ASP A 70 -1.00 4.13 -4.09
N ALA A 71 -0.81 3.15 -5.00
CA ALA A 71 -1.88 2.29 -5.49
C ALA A 71 -2.47 1.43 -4.36
N LEU A 72 -1.63 0.84 -3.51
CA LEU A 72 -2.07 0.06 -2.35
C LEU A 72 -2.80 0.93 -1.32
N THR A 73 -2.29 2.12 -1.04
CA THR A 73 -2.94 3.08 -0.13
C THR A 73 -4.34 3.42 -0.62
N THR A 74 -4.48 3.77 -1.90
CA THR A 74 -5.78 4.05 -2.52
C THR A 74 -6.72 2.84 -2.41
N ARG A 75 -6.21 1.63 -2.63
CA ARG A 75 -7.00 0.40 -2.52
C ARG A 75 -7.47 0.16 -1.09
N ILE A 76 -6.57 0.31 -0.10
CA ILE A 76 -6.88 0.18 1.32
C ILE A 76 -7.97 1.16 1.73
N ASP A 77 -7.85 2.43 1.32
CA ASP A 77 -8.82 3.47 1.66
C ASP A 77 -10.21 3.15 1.11
N ASN A 78 -10.29 2.70 -0.14
CA ASN A 78 -11.55 2.25 -0.76
C ASN A 78 -12.17 1.05 -0.02
N LEU A 79 -11.35 0.09 0.40
CA LEU A 79 -11.83 -1.09 1.14
C LEU A 79 -12.31 -0.70 2.55
N LYS A 80 -11.62 0.21 3.22
CA LYS A 80 -12.03 0.75 4.54
C LYS A 80 -13.34 1.53 4.43
N ALA A 81 -13.49 2.38 3.42
CA ALA A 81 -14.73 3.10 3.15
C ALA A 81 -15.90 2.13 2.89
N THR A 82 -15.65 1.08 2.10
CA THR A 82 -16.63 0.02 1.83
C THR A 82 -17.02 -0.73 3.12
N LEU A 83 -16.04 -1.13 3.93
CA LEU A 83 -16.26 -1.81 5.21
C LEU A 83 -17.12 -0.94 6.14
N GLN A 84 -16.78 0.35 6.26
CA GLN A 84 -17.52 1.30 7.09
C GLN A 84 -18.98 1.44 6.62
N GLN A 85 -19.23 1.50 5.31
CA GLN A 85 -20.58 1.58 4.76
C GLN A 85 -21.41 0.33 5.10
N TYR A 86 -20.81 -0.86 5.01
CA TYR A 86 -21.46 -2.11 5.39
C TYR A 86 -21.76 -2.16 6.89
N GLU A 87 -20.80 -1.80 7.74
CA GLU A 87 -20.97 -1.78 9.19
C GLU A 87 -22.08 -0.81 9.63
N GLN A 88 -22.15 0.38 9.02
CA GLN A 88 -23.22 1.35 9.28
C GLN A 88 -24.60 0.84 8.83
N THR A 89 -24.66 0.15 7.69
CA THR A 89 -25.91 -0.40 7.15
C THR A 89 -26.43 -1.54 8.03
N GLU A 90 -25.56 -2.44 8.48
CA GLU A 90 -25.90 -3.50 9.42
C GLU A 90 -26.37 -2.95 10.77
N GLN A 91 -25.68 -1.94 11.32
CA GLN A 91 -26.09 -1.27 12.56
C GLN A 91 -27.44 -0.55 12.42
N GLY A 92 -27.68 0.14 11.30
CA GLY A 92 -28.95 0.82 11.02
C GLY A 92 -30.12 -0.16 10.88
N ASN A 93 -29.88 -1.31 10.24
CA ASN A 93 -30.87 -2.37 10.13
C ASN A 93 -31.19 -2.98 11.51
N GLN A 94 -30.17 -3.23 12.34
CA GLN A 94 -30.37 -3.73 13.71
C GLN A 94 -31.09 -2.72 14.63
N ALA A 95 -30.83 -1.42 14.47
CA ALA A 95 -31.50 -0.36 15.22
C ALA A 95 -32.98 -0.21 14.83
N ASN A 96 -33.32 -0.36 13.55
CA ASN A 96 -34.70 -0.33 13.07
C ASN A 96 -35.50 -1.61 13.40
N LEU A 97 -34.83 -2.71 13.72
CA LEU A 97 -35.45 -3.98 14.12
C LEU A 97 -35.77 -4.07 15.61
N LYS A 98 -35.25 -3.16 16.45
CA LYS A 98 -35.68 -3.06 17.85
C LYS A 98 -37.01 -2.30 17.90
N PRO A 99 -38.11 -2.90 18.41
CA PRO A 99 -39.34 -2.16 18.65
C PRO A 99 -39.06 -1.00 19.61
N LYS A 100 -39.65 0.17 19.34
CA LYS A 100 -39.73 1.23 20.33
C LYS A 100 -40.73 0.76 21.40
N ASP A 101 -40.22 0.42 22.58
CA ASP A 101 -41.03 0.29 23.80
C ASP A 101 -41.62 1.65 24.22
#